data_AF-A0AA44DGB9-F1
#
_entry.id   AF-A0AA44DGB9-F1
#
_cell.length_a   1.000
_cell.length_b   1.000
_cell.length_c   1.000
_cell.angle_alpha   90.00
_cell.angle_beta   90.00
_cell.angle_gamma   90.00
#
_symmetry.space_group_name_H-M   'P 1'
#
loop_
_entity.id
_entity.type
_entity.pdbx_description
1 polymer ?
#
loop_
_entity_poly.entity_id
_entity_poly.type
_entity_poly.pdbx_seq_one_letter_code
_entity_poly.pdbx_strand_id
1 'polypeptide(L)'
;MARGSRPPGGTPTASAGARVPRAFLGTWKGRVTAEAGAVDIPAGTFTVTLRGGAAGREVGRVVQHDILGNRICEDTLVLRTATADTLVTDGSASEASTGVCTGGTHTVTLRLGGGKLHYTSDDAAAGRPHATLDRAE
;
A
#
# COMPACT_ATOMS: atom_id res chain seq x y z
N MET A 1 -36.60 -27.33 22.63
CA MET A 1 -35.32 -27.86 22.09
C MET A 1 -35.51 -27.88 20.58
N ALA A 2 -34.72 -27.28 19.69
CA ALA A 2 -33.27 -27.13 19.63
C ALA A 2 -32.83 -25.78 19.00
N ARG A 3 -31.57 -25.43 19.26
CA ARG A 3 -30.83 -24.24 18.80
C ARG A 3 -30.32 -24.44 17.37
N GLY A 4 -30.36 -23.38 16.56
CA GLY A 4 -29.61 -23.29 15.30
C GLY A 4 -28.73 -22.04 15.33
N SER A 5 -27.52 -22.18 15.85
CA SER A 5 -26.53 -21.10 15.94
C SER A 5 -25.99 -20.78 14.54
N ARG A 6 -26.23 -19.56 14.07
CA ARG A 6 -25.60 -18.96 12.88
C ARG A 6 -24.10 -18.76 13.17
N PRO A 7 -23.17 -19.26 12.33
CA PRO A 7 -21.76 -18.94 12.53
C PRO A 7 -21.54 -17.45 12.20
N PRO A 8 -20.75 -16.72 13.00
CA PRO A 8 -20.37 -15.36 12.68
C PRO A 8 -19.43 -15.36 11.47
N GLY A 9 -19.55 -14.32 10.64
CA GLY A 9 -18.79 -14.14 9.41
C GLY A 9 -17.29 -14.31 9.63
N GLY A 10 -16.67 -15.12 8.77
CA GLY A 10 -15.23 -15.29 8.76
C GLY A 10 -14.55 -13.97 8.43
N THR A 11 -13.82 -13.43 9.39
CA THR A 11 -12.67 -12.57 9.10
C THR A 11 -11.78 -13.31 8.09
N PRO A 12 -11.26 -12.65 7.03
CA PRO A 12 -10.33 -13.31 6.12
C PRO A 12 -9.10 -13.75 6.91
N THR A 13 -9.03 -15.04 7.23
CA THR A 13 -7.85 -15.65 7.82
C THR A 13 -6.70 -15.39 6.86
N ALA A 14 -5.72 -14.58 7.30
CA ALA A 14 -4.46 -14.44 6.61
C ALA A 14 -3.92 -15.85 6.34
N SER A 15 -3.86 -16.26 5.07
CA SER A 15 -3.30 -17.56 4.73
C SER A 15 -1.85 -17.55 5.17
N ALA A 16 -1.54 -18.26 6.25
CA ALA A 16 -0.18 -18.55 6.65
C ALA A 16 0.52 -19.20 5.45
N GLY A 17 1.47 -18.49 4.83
CA GLY A 17 2.13 -18.87 3.59
C GLY A 17 1.93 -17.92 2.40
N ALA A 18 1.11 -16.88 2.53
CA ALA A 18 0.94 -15.87 1.48
C ALA A 18 2.29 -15.16 1.18
N ARG A 19 2.75 -15.27 -0.07
CA ARG A 19 3.98 -14.65 -0.58
C ARG A 19 3.63 -13.65 -1.67
N VAL A 20 4.49 -12.65 -1.86
CA VAL A 20 4.36 -11.68 -2.95
C VAL A 20 4.43 -12.41 -4.31
N PRO A 21 3.40 -12.35 -5.15
CA PRO A 21 3.46 -12.92 -6.49
C PRO A 21 4.47 -12.20 -7.37
N ARG A 22 5.08 -12.93 -8.31
CA ARG A 22 6.10 -12.38 -9.22
C ARG A 22 5.63 -11.15 -10.00
N ALA A 23 4.35 -11.09 -10.37
CA ALA A 23 3.78 -9.99 -11.13
C ALA A 23 3.88 -8.63 -10.43
N PHE A 24 3.98 -8.61 -9.10
CA PHE A 24 4.15 -7.39 -8.31
C PHE A 24 5.60 -6.90 -8.24
N LEU A 25 6.58 -7.79 -8.40
CA LEU A 25 7.98 -7.49 -8.15
C LEU A 25 8.52 -6.41 -9.10
N GLY A 26 9.41 -5.58 -8.58
CA GLY A 26 10.04 -4.48 -9.31
C GLY A 26 9.56 -3.12 -8.82
N THR A 27 9.81 -2.11 -9.65
CA THR A 27 9.53 -0.71 -9.33
C THR A 27 8.31 -0.23 -10.12
N TRP A 28 7.48 0.56 -9.47
CA TRP A 28 6.28 1.16 -10.02
C TRP A 28 6.29 2.66 -9.73
N LYS A 29 5.89 3.49 -10.69
CA LYS A 29 5.95 4.94 -10.56
C LYS A 29 4.70 5.59 -11.13
N GLY A 30 4.22 6.66 -10.49
CA GLY A 30 3.06 7.41 -10.97
C GLY A 30 2.70 8.56 -10.06
N ARG A 31 1.82 9.44 -10.57
CA ARG A 31 1.29 10.57 -9.80
C ARG A 31 0.36 10.07 -8.71
N VAL A 32 0.46 10.68 -7.53
CA VAL A 32 -0.40 10.40 -6.39
C VAL A 32 -1.36 11.55 -6.16
N THR A 33 -2.57 11.20 -5.74
CA THR A 33 -3.61 12.12 -5.31
C THR A 33 -3.90 11.86 -3.83
N ALA A 34 -4.21 12.91 -3.09
CA ALA A 34 -4.71 12.84 -1.72
C ALA A 34 -6.03 13.61 -1.61
N GLU A 35 -6.90 13.14 -0.74
CA GLU A 35 -8.16 13.76 -0.37
C GLU A 35 -7.93 14.93 0.60
N ALA A 36 -8.54 16.07 0.30
CA ALA A 36 -8.66 17.22 1.18
C ALA A 36 -10.16 17.59 1.30
N GLY A 37 -10.82 16.99 2.30
CA GLY A 37 -12.27 17.09 2.44
C GLY A 37 -12.99 16.31 1.33
N ALA A 38 -13.74 17.00 0.47
CA ALA A 38 -14.46 16.40 -0.66
C ALA A 38 -13.72 16.56 -2.00
N VAL A 39 -12.46 17.02 -1.97
CA VAL A 39 -11.69 17.37 -3.17
C VAL A 39 -10.41 16.55 -3.21
N ASP A 40 -10.09 16.03 -4.38
CA ASP A 40 -8.83 15.37 -4.70
C ASP A 40 -7.77 16.38 -5.12
N ILE A 41 -6.61 16.36 -4.46
CA ILE A 41 -5.48 17.24 -4.74
C ILE A 41 -4.23 16.46 -5.18
N PRO A 42 -3.50 16.93 -6.20
CA PRO A 42 -2.21 16.33 -6.56
C PRO A 42 -1.22 16.39 -5.39
N ALA A 43 -0.68 15.23 -5.03
CA ALA A 43 0.26 15.06 -3.91
C ALA A 43 1.68 14.69 -4.39
N GLY A 44 1.98 14.94 -5.67
CA GLY A 44 3.29 14.65 -6.26
C GLY A 44 3.36 13.27 -6.91
N THR A 45 4.45 12.54 -6.69
CA THR A 45 4.74 11.26 -7.35
C THR A 45 5.16 10.20 -6.34
N PHE A 46 4.64 8.99 -6.50
CA PHE A 46 5.11 7.80 -5.80
C PHE A 46 6.06 6.98 -6.66
N THR A 47 7.11 6.46 -6.03
CA THR A 47 7.92 5.33 -6.50
C THR A 47 7.78 4.20 -5.51
N VAL A 48 7.12 3.11 -5.91
CA VAL A 48 6.89 1.92 -5.09
C VAL A 48 7.80 0.80 -5.56
N THR A 49 8.67 0.32 -4.69
CA THR A 49 9.58 -0.80 -4.98
C THR A 49 9.14 -2.02 -4.19
N LEU A 50 8.75 -3.09 -4.90
CA LEU A 50 8.28 -4.34 -4.31
C LEU A 50 9.29 -5.47 -4.54
N ARG A 51 9.54 -6.23 -3.49
CA ARG A 51 10.46 -7.38 -3.46
C ARG A 51 9.77 -8.62 -2.92
N GLY A 52 10.41 -9.78 -3.13
CA GLY A 52 9.89 -11.04 -2.64
C GLY A 52 9.85 -11.09 -1.11
N GLY A 53 8.83 -11.73 -0.57
CA GLY A 53 8.68 -11.96 0.86
C GLY A 53 7.37 -12.67 1.19
N ALA A 54 7.20 -12.99 2.47
CA ALA A 54 6.01 -13.64 3.01
C ALA A 54 5.32 -12.70 4.02
N ALA A 55 4.10 -13.05 4.43
CA ALA A 55 3.38 -12.34 5.47
C ALA A 55 4.25 -12.14 6.74
N GLY A 56 4.14 -10.96 7.36
CA GLY A 56 4.94 -10.54 8.51
C GLY A 56 6.37 -10.06 8.16
N ARG A 57 6.73 -9.96 6.87
CA ARG A 57 8.05 -9.47 6.43
C ARG A 57 7.92 -8.18 5.64
N GLU A 58 8.96 -7.35 5.69
CA GLU A 58 9.07 -6.19 4.79
C GLU A 58 9.18 -6.66 3.34
N VAL A 59 8.27 -6.17 2.51
CA VAL A 59 8.13 -6.54 1.09
C VAL A 59 8.26 -5.37 0.14
N GLY A 60 8.37 -4.14 0.64
CA GLY A 60 8.54 -3.00 -0.24
C GLY A 60 8.73 -1.68 0.47
N ARG A 61 8.93 -0.65 -0.35
CA ARG A 61 9.05 0.74 0.08
C ARG A 61 8.26 1.65 -0.86
N VAL A 62 7.78 2.76 -0.33
CA VAL A 62 7.08 3.81 -1.07
C VAL A 62 7.84 5.09 -0.86
N VAL A 63 8.39 5.68 -1.91
CA VAL A 63 9.05 6.97 -1.85
C VAL A 63 8.16 8.02 -2.51
N GLN A 64 7.80 9.05 -1.77
CA GLN A 64 7.06 10.19 -2.29
C GLN A 64 8.00 11.34 -2.61
N HIS A 65 7.80 11.92 -3.79
CA HIS A 65 8.39 13.18 -4.18
C HIS A 65 7.29 14.24 -4.31
N ASP A 66 7.58 15.46 -3.86
CA ASP A 66 6.70 16.60 -4.08
C ASP A 66 6.63 16.99 -5.57
N ILE A 67 5.84 18.02 -5.89
CA ILE A 67 5.67 18.52 -7.26
C ILE A 67 6.95 19.13 -7.86
N LEU A 68 7.94 19.48 -7.02
CA LEU A 68 9.24 20.02 -7.42
C LEU A 68 10.29 18.91 -7.56
N GLY A 69 9.95 17.67 -7.20
CA GLY A 69 10.84 16.52 -7.27
C GLY A 69 11.68 16.27 -6.01
N ASN A 70 11.42 16.98 -4.90
CA ASN A 70 12.10 16.70 -3.64
C ASN A 70 11.51 15.47 -2.98
N ARG A 71 12.37 14.56 -2.48
CA ARG A 71 11.94 13.41 -1.67
C ARG A 71 11.44 13.91 -0.32
N ILE A 72 10.15 13.70 -0.04
CA ILE A 72 9.49 14.21 1.18
C ILE A 72 9.03 13.11 2.12
N CYS A 73 8.75 11.90 1.63
CA CYS A 73 8.31 10.80 2.47
C CYS A 73 8.87 9.46 1.98
N GLU A 74 9.18 8.55 2.91
CA GLU A 74 9.49 7.16 2.59
C GLU A 74 8.82 6.20 3.57
N ASP A 75 7.89 5.39 3.09
CA ASP A 75 7.25 4.35 3.90
C ASP A 75 7.85 2.97 3.63
N THR A 76 7.83 2.15 4.66
CA THR A 76 8.10 0.72 4.58
C THR A 76 6.80 -0.07 4.53
N LEU A 77 6.74 -1.13 3.72
CA LEU A 77 5.57 -1.99 3.58
C LEU A 77 5.85 -3.40 4.13
N VAL A 78 5.06 -3.82 5.13
CA VAL A 78 5.09 -5.17 5.70
C VAL A 78 3.87 -5.96 5.21
N LEU A 79 4.09 -7.15 4.64
CA LEU A 79 3.00 -7.93 4.07
C LEU A 79 2.07 -8.49 5.13
N ARG A 80 0.75 -8.31 4.97
CA ARG A 80 -0.27 -8.99 5.78
C ARG A 80 -0.85 -10.18 5.03
N THR A 81 -1.37 -9.94 3.82
CA THR A 81 -1.97 -10.98 2.98
C THR A 81 -1.62 -10.75 1.52
N ALA A 82 -1.63 -11.84 0.75
CA ALA A 82 -1.41 -11.81 -0.70
C ALA A 82 -2.37 -12.76 -1.39
N THR A 83 -2.88 -12.30 -2.53
CA THR A 83 -3.62 -13.07 -3.52
C THR A 83 -2.92 -12.93 -4.87
N ALA A 84 -3.51 -13.45 -5.96
CA ALA A 84 -2.92 -13.35 -7.29
C ALA A 84 -2.78 -11.90 -7.79
N ASP A 85 -3.75 -11.05 -7.47
CA ASP A 85 -3.86 -9.68 -7.98
C ASP A 85 -3.92 -8.60 -6.89
N THR A 86 -3.91 -8.97 -5.61
CA THR A 86 -4.01 -8.01 -4.48
C THR A 86 -3.02 -8.35 -3.37
N LEU A 87 -2.31 -7.33 -2.88
CA LEU A 87 -1.54 -7.37 -1.63
C LEU A 87 -2.17 -6.40 -0.62
N VAL A 88 -2.23 -6.81 0.63
CA VAL A 88 -2.54 -5.93 1.75
C VAL A 88 -1.31 -5.86 2.64
N THR A 89 -0.85 -4.64 2.92
CA THR A 89 0.35 -4.38 3.72
C THR A 89 0.06 -3.40 4.85
N ASP A 90 0.85 -3.47 5.92
CA ASP A 90 1.02 -2.38 6.87
C ASP A 90 2.06 -1.40 6.30
N GLY A 91 1.71 -0.12 6.22
CA GLY A 91 2.59 0.98 5.84
C GLY A 91 2.97 1.80 7.07
N SER A 92 4.23 2.22 7.17
CA SER A 92 4.69 3.13 8.21
C SER A 92 5.91 3.90 7.74
N ALA A 93 6.08 5.12 8.23
CA ALA A 93 7.26 5.94 7.98
C ALA A 93 8.54 5.15 8.28
N SER A 94 9.47 5.18 7.33
CA SER A 94 10.81 4.64 7.51
C SER A 94 11.67 5.62 8.32
N GLU A 95 12.76 5.11 8.90
CA GLU A 95 13.81 5.93 9.53
C GLU A 95 14.41 6.98 8.57
N ALA A 96 14.27 6.78 7.26
CA ALA A 96 14.82 7.66 6.22
C ALA A 96 13.85 8.77 5.80
N SER A 97 12.66 8.84 6.40
CA SER A 97 11.65 9.85 6.11
C SER A 97 12.04 11.22 6.61
N THR A 98 11.69 12.24 5.84
CA THR A 98 11.65 13.61 6.39
C THR A 98 10.41 13.70 7.30
N GLY A 99 10.39 14.56 8.31
CA GLY A 99 9.30 14.68 9.29
C GLY A 99 7.92 15.09 8.74
N VAL A 100 7.74 15.00 7.42
CA VAL A 100 6.52 15.26 6.65
C VAL A 100 5.63 14.02 6.53
N CYS A 101 6.18 12.79 6.64
CA CYS A 101 5.35 11.59 6.69
C CYS A 101 4.44 11.63 7.92
N THR A 102 3.23 11.14 7.75
CA THR A 102 2.35 10.84 8.88
C THR A 102 2.98 9.78 9.78
N GLY A 103 2.78 9.94 11.08
CA GLY A 103 3.21 8.95 12.07
C GLY A 103 2.24 7.78 12.17
N GLY A 104 2.73 6.64 12.66
CA GLY A 104 1.92 5.46 12.94
C GLY A 104 1.90 4.44 11.79
N THR A 105 1.05 3.43 11.96
CA THR A 105 0.84 2.36 10.98
C THR A 105 -0.51 2.51 10.32
N HIS A 106 -0.54 2.41 8.99
CA HIS A 106 -1.76 2.48 8.17
C HIS A 106 -1.85 1.28 7.21
N THR A 107 -3.00 1.07 6.61
CA THR A 107 -3.22 0.02 5.61
C THR A 107 -2.93 0.53 4.23
N VAL A 108 -2.05 -0.16 3.53
CA VAL A 108 -1.87 -0.01 2.08
C VAL A 108 -2.44 -1.24 1.37
N THR A 109 -3.27 -1.01 0.37
CA THR A 109 -3.72 -2.04 -0.57
C THR A 109 -3.09 -1.78 -1.93
N LEU A 110 -2.47 -2.83 -2.47
CA LEU A 110 -1.83 -2.81 -3.79
C LEU A 110 -2.55 -3.80 -4.69
N ARG A 111 -3.15 -3.31 -5.77
CA ARG A 111 -3.90 -4.16 -6.71
C ARG A 111 -3.30 -4.09 -8.11
N LEU A 112 -3.01 -5.25 -8.70
CA LEU A 112 -2.63 -5.34 -10.10
C LEU A 112 -3.88 -5.40 -10.99
N GLY A 113 -3.91 -4.58 -12.02
CA GLY A 113 -4.98 -4.56 -13.00
C GLY A 113 -4.52 -3.89 -14.29
N GLY A 114 -4.79 -4.50 -15.45
CA GLY A 114 -4.45 -3.92 -16.75
C GLY A 114 -2.96 -3.57 -16.93
N GLY A 115 -2.06 -4.33 -16.30
CA GLY A 115 -0.62 -4.07 -16.34
C GLY A 115 -0.13 -2.92 -15.45
N LYS A 116 -1.02 -2.32 -14.65
CA LYS A 116 -0.72 -1.23 -13.72
C LYS A 116 -0.86 -1.68 -12.27
N LEU A 117 -0.22 -0.96 -11.36
CA LEU A 117 -0.35 -1.14 -9.92
C LEU A 117 -1.19 -0.01 -9.34
N HIS A 118 -2.37 -0.35 -8.83
CA HIS A 118 -3.22 0.57 -8.08
C HIS A 118 -2.80 0.56 -6.61
N TYR A 119 -2.43 1.73 -6.11
CA TYR A 119 -2.10 1.97 -4.71
C TYR A 119 -3.26 2.70 -4.05
N THR A 120 -3.65 2.26 -2.85
CA THR A 120 -4.57 3.01 -1.96
C THR A 120 -4.12 2.87 -0.51
N SER A 121 -4.13 3.96 0.24
CA SER A 121 -3.89 3.97 1.69
C SER A 121 -5.14 4.43 2.46
N ASP A 122 -5.37 3.86 3.63
CA ASP A 122 -6.44 4.29 4.55
C ASP A 122 -6.02 5.45 5.47
N ASP A 123 -4.78 5.94 5.34
CA ASP A 123 -4.22 6.99 6.18
C ASP A 123 -4.96 8.33 6.00
N ALA A 124 -5.91 8.60 6.90
CA ALA A 124 -6.68 9.83 6.87
C ALA A 124 -5.84 11.08 7.15
N ALA A 125 -4.75 10.97 7.91
CA ALA A 125 -3.86 12.10 8.19
C ALA A 125 -3.04 12.49 6.94
N ALA A 126 -2.79 11.53 6.05
CA ALA A 126 -2.15 11.75 4.76
C ALA A 126 -3.16 12.04 3.63
N GLY A 127 -4.46 12.14 3.94
CA GLY A 127 -5.51 12.33 2.94
C GLY A 127 -5.77 11.10 2.09
N ARG A 128 -5.73 9.90 2.67
CA ARG A 128 -6.05 8.63 1.98
C ARG A 128 -5.42 8.51 0.58
N PRO A 129 -4.07 8.58 0.49
CA PRO A 129 -3.41 8.73 -0.79
C PRO A 129 -3.70 7.54 -1.70
N HIS A 130 -3.94 7.83 -2.97
CA HIS A 130 -4.19 6.83 -4.00
C HIS A 130 -3.49 7.18 -5.30
N ALA A 131 -3.08 6.14 -6.04
CA ALA A 131 -2.34 6.30 -7.28
C ALA A 131 -2.57 5.12 -8.22
N THR A 132 -2.46 5.39 -9.52
CA THR A 132 -2.29 4.34 -10.52
C THR A 132 -0.88 4.45 -11.07
N LEU A 133 -0.11 3.39 -10.89
CA LEU A 133 1.33 3.37 -11.13
C LEU A 133 1.66 2.49 -12.34
N ASP A 134 2.57 2.99 -13.15
CA ASP A 134 3.16 2.25 -14.26
C ASP A 134 4.43 1.53 -13.79
N ARG A 135 4.72 0.38 -14.39
CA ARG A 135 5.98 -0.30 -14.15
C ARG A 135 7.12 0.60 -14.62
N ALA A 136 8.07 0.89 -13.74
CA ALA A 136 9.28 1.60 -14.10
C ALA A 136 10.31 0.59 -14.65
N GLU A 137 11.01 0.98 -15.71
CA GLU A 137 12.13 0.22 -16.28
C GLU A 137 13.35 0.22 -15.35
#